data_AF-A0A6L9EHK6-F1
#
_entry.id   AF-A0A6L9EHK6-F1
#
_cell.length_a   1.000
_cell.length_b   1.000
_cell.length_c   1.000
_cell.angle_alpha   90.00
_cell.angle_beta   90.00
_cell.angle_gamma   90.00
#
_symmetry.space_group_name_H-M   'P 1'
#
loop_
_entity.id
_entity.type
_entity.pdbx_description
1 polymer ?
#
loop_
_entity_poly.entity_id
_entity_poly.type
_entity_poly.pdbx_seq_one_letter_code
_entity_poly.pdbx_strand_id
1 'polypeptide(L)'
;MVKLISIRELANKQLLNKDILENPTYYQGLLEELRSSEIDQAEYYFLEQRLLLVLGNKTARNYEISIWVNLLLGGLVLFLLGLMLKARKKRQEVSVPLSRQESNVRSLILEGKTNKEIANELFISVNTVKTHITNIYQKLDVRSRKELLQKK
;
A
#
# COMPACT_ATOMS: atom_id res chain seq x y z
N MET A 1 18.13 -22.31 48.40
CA MET A 1 19.53 -21.79 48.52
C MET A 1 20.34 -21.85 47.22
N VAL A 2 20.53 -23.00 46.53
CA VAL A 2 21.41 -23.08 45.34
C VAL A 2 20.95 -22.21 44.15
N LYS A 3 19.63 -22.18 43.85
CA LYS A 3 19.05 -21.34 42.78
C LYS A 3 19.15 -19.82 43.05
N LEU A 4 19.30 -19.42 44.32
CA LEU A 4 19.38 -18.00 44.73
C LEU A 4 20.79 -17.45 44.55
N ILE A 5 21.80 -18.27 44.85
CA ILE A 5 23.23 -17.95 44.65
C ILE A 5 23.49 -17.69 43.16
N SER A 6 22.87 -18.48 42.26
CA SER A 6 23.05 -18.33 40.82
C SER A 6 22.48 -17.01 40.26
N ILE A 7 21.36 -16.48 40.78
CA ILE A 7 20.77 -15.22 40.28
C ILE A 7 21.70 -14.04 40.57
N ARG A 8 22.19 -13.91 41.81
CA ARG A 8 23.11 -12.83 42.18
C ARG A 8 24.47 -12.98 41.51
N GLU A 9 24.94 -14.21 41.31
CA GLU A 9 26.18 -14.47 40.57
C GLU A 9 26.06 -14.05 39.10
N LEU A 10 24.96 -14.40 38.43
CA LEU A 10 24.65 -13.98 37.07
C LEU A 10 24.49 -12.46 36.97
N ALA A 11 23.89 -11.82 37.97
CA ALA A 11 23.77 -10.37 38.04
C ALA A 11 25.14 -9.69 38.18
N ASN A 12 26.00 -10.20 39.07
CA ASN A 12 27.36 -9.69 39.28
C ASN A 12 28.22 -9.86 38.01
N LYS A 13 28.03 -10.96 37.28
CA LYS A 13 28.67 -11.20 35.98
C LYS A 13 28.03 -10.41 34.81
N GLN A 14 26.98 -9.63 35.07
CA GLN A 14 26.20 -8.90 34.05
C GLN A 14 25.55 -9.79 32.98
N LEU A 15 25.42 -11.09 33.24
CA LEU A 15 24.85 -12.07 32.31
C LEU A 15 23.36 -12.28 32.50
N LEU A 16 22.81 -11.89 33.65
CA LEU A 16 21.41 -12.13 34.01
C LEU A 16 20.41 -11.62 32.96
N ASN A 17 20.60 -10.39 32.45
CA ASN A 17 19.67 -9.83 31.46
C ASN A 17 19.66 -10.64 30.16
N LYS A 18 20.83 -11.09 29.71
CA LYS A 18 20.94 -11.91 28.49
C LYS A 18 20.25 -13.25 28.68
N ASP A 19 20.50 -13.90 29.81
CA ASP A 19 19.92 -15.20 30.10
C ASP A 19 18.39 -15.13 30.31
N ILE A 20 17.88 -14.06 30.92
CA ILE A 20 16.43 -13.78 31.00
C ILE A 20 15.79 -13.67 29.61
N LEU A 21 16.49 -13.06 28.63
CA LEU A 21 15.97 -12.91 27.27
C LEU A 21 15.95 -14.24 26.49
N GLU A 22 16.89 -15.13 26.79
CA GLU A 22 17.04 -16.46 26.18
C GLU A 22 16.11 -17.49 26.83
N ASN A 23 15.92 -17.42 28.16
CA ASN A 23 15.20 -18.41 28.97
C ASN A 23 14.07 -17.78 29.84
N PRO A 24 13.13 -17.00 29.28
CA PRO A 24 12.16 -16.22 30.08
C PRO A 24 11.23 -17.07 30.95
N THR A 25 10.85 -18.27 30.48
CA THR A 25 9.94 -19.18 31.18
C THR A 25 10.54 -19.75 32.47
N TYR A 26 11.86 -20.01 32.48
CA TYR A 26 12.58 -20.45 33.67
C TYR A 26 12.50 -19.40 34.78
N TYR A 27 12.74 -18.14 34.44
CA TYR A 27 12.72 -17.04 35.40
C TYR A 27 11.31 -16.67 35.87
N GLN A 28 10.30 -16.83 35.02
CA GLN A 28 8.90 -16.69 35.43
C GLN A 28 8.49 -17.78 36.43
N GLY A 29 8.86 -19.04 36.17
CA GLY A 29 8.62 -20.13 37.12
C GLY A 29 9.39 -19.96 38.43
N LEU A 30 10.65 -19.48 38.35
CA LEU A 30 11.46 -19.16 39.51
C LEU A 30 10.86 -18.00 40.33
N LEU A 31 10.30 -16.99 39.67
CA LEU A 31 9.62 -15.88 40.34
C LEU A 31 8.40 -16.35 41.13
N GLU A 32 7.60 -17.27 40.58
CA GLU A 32 6.45 -17.87 41.28
C GLU A 32 6.89 -18.78 42.46
N GLU A 33 7.97 -19.55 42.29
CA GLU A 33 8.57 -20.34 43.38
C GLU A 33 9.01 -19.43 44.54
N LEU A 34 9.70 -18.32 44.24
CA LEU A 34 10.13 -17.33 45.23
C LEU A 34 8.96 -16.59 45.89
N ARG A 35 7.89 -16.31 45.14
CA ARG A 35 6.66 -15.70 45.66
C ARG A 35 5.99 -16.57 46.73
N SER A 36 6.05 -17.89 46.54
CA SER A 36 5.44 -18.87 47.45
C SER A 36 6.25 -19.15 48.72
N SER A 37 7.53 -18.76 48.75
CA SER A 37 8.44 -18.94 49.88
C SER A 37 8.62 -17.62 50.62
N GLU A 38 8.01 -17.47 51.81
CA GLU A 38 8.07 -16.24 52.63
C GLU A 38 9.51 -15.84 53.07
N ILE A 39 10.50 -16.68 52.81
CA ILE A 39 11.88 -16.57 53.31
C ILE A 39 12.74 -15.64 52.44
N ASP A 40 12.41 -15.43 51.16
CA ASP A 40 13.32 -14.81 50.18
C ASP A 40 12.72 -13.57 49.48
N GLN A 41 12.00 -12.74 50.23
CA GLN A 41 11.24 -11.58 49.71
C GLN A 41 12.11 -10.55 48.97
N ALA A 42 13.34 -10.30 49.42
CA ALA A 42 14.27 -9.38 48.75
C ALA A 42 14.65 -9.88 47.34
N GLU A 43 14.74 -11.19 47.17
CA GLU A 43 15.27 -11.80 45.95
C GLU A 43 14.15 -11.95 44.93
N TYR A 44 12.92 -12.18 45.42
CA TYR A 44 11.70 -12.02 44.66
C TYR A 44 11.62 -10.62 44.03
N TYR A 45 11.71 -9.54 44.82
CA TYR A 45 11.61 -8.19 44.30
C TYR A 45 12.75 -7.84 43.32
N PHE A 46 13.97 -8.30 43.60
CA PHE A 46 15.09 -8.11 42.67
C PHE A 46 14.81 -8.77 41.31
N LEU A 47 14.37 -10.03 41.31
CA LEU A 47 14.08 -10.77 40.09
C LEU A 47 12.88 -10.17 39.34
N GLU A 48 11.83 -9.79 40.06
CA GLU A 48 10.63 -9.14 39.51
C GLU A 48 11.00 -7.86 38.74
N GLN A 49 11.74 -6.95 39.38
CA GLN A 49 12.17 -5.70 38.76
C GLN A 49 13.03 -5.94 37.51
N ARG A 50 13.91 -6.94 37.54
CA ARG A 50 14.76 -7.29 36.39
C ARG A 50 13.95 -7.86 35.24
N LEU A 51 13.01 -8.77 35.52
CA LEU A 51 12.15 -9.35 34.49
C LEU A 51 11.30 -8.28 33.80
N LEU A 52 10.70 -7.37 34.58
CA LEU A 52 9.89 -6.27 34.04
C LEU A 52 10.72 -5.35 33.13
N LEU A 53 11.93 -4.98 33.55
CA LEU A 53 12.83 -4.13 32.77
C LEU A 53 13.26 -4.81 31.46
N VAL A 54 13.72 -6.05 31.54
CA VAL A 54 14.34 -6.76 30.42
C VAL A 54 13.31 -7.20 29.38
N LEU A 55 12.22 -7.82 29.82
CA LEU A 55 11.17 -8.30 28.92
C LEU A 55 10.30 -7.14 28.39
N GLY A 56 10.09 -6.10 29.19
CA GLY A 56 9.42 -4.87 28.76
C GLY A 56 10.18 -4.21 27.61
N ASN A 57 11.51 -4.05 27.75
CA ASN A 57 12.35 -3.47 26.70
C ASN A 57 12.40 -4.31 25.42
N LYS A 58 12.44 -5.65 25.52
CA LYS A 58 12.38 -6.54 24.34
C LYS A 58 11.09 -6.33 23.56
N THR A 59 9.98 -6.27 24.27
CA THR A 59 8.64 -6.10 23.71
C THR A 59 8.48 -4.72 23.07
N ALA A 60 8.85 -3.65 23.76
CA ALA A 60 8.79 -2.28 23.25
C ALA A 60 9.61 -2.09 21.96
N ARG A 61 10.84 -2.63 21.91
CA ARG A 61 11.70 -2.58 20.72
C ARG A 61 11.05 -3.26 19.50
N ASN A 62 10.36 -4.37 19.70
CA ASN A 62 9.70 -5.07 18.59
C ASN A 62 8.49 -4.28 18.06
N TYR A 63 7.72 -3.61 18.92
CA TYR A 63 6.60 -2.76 18.50
C TYR A 63 7.07 -1.52 17.72
N GLU A 64 8.14 -0.86 18.16
CA GLU A 64 8.76 0.26 17.45
C GLU A 64 9.12 -0.13 16.01
N ILE A 65 9.81 -1.27 15.84
CA ILE A 65 10.19 -1.77 14.51
C ILE A 65 8.94 -2.02 13.64
N SER A 66 7.89 -2.62 14.19
CA SER A 66 6.65 -2.85 13.44
C SER A 66 5.96 -1.55 13.00
N ILE A 67 5.98 -0.50 13.82
CA ILE A 67 5.43 0.81 13.45
C ILE A 67 6.17 1.37 12.22
N TRP A 68 7.50 1.40 12.26
CA TRP A 68 8.32 1.90 11.15
C TRP A 68 8.17 1.07 9.87
N VAL A 69 8.09 -0.26 9.99
CA VAL A 69 7.84 -1.16 8.86
C VAL A 69 6.48 -0.90 8.22
N ASN A 70 5.43 -0.74 9.03
CA ASN A 70 4.08 -0.45 8.53
C ASN A 70 4.00 0.92 7.84
N LEU A 71 4.66 1.94 8.38
CA LEU A 71 4.72 3.27 7.77
C LEU A 71 5.45 3.23 6.42
N LEU A 72 6.57 2.50 6.34
CA LEU A 72 7.32 2.32 5.10
C LEU A 72 6.47 1.60 4.04
N LEU A 73 5.82 0.50 4.41
CA LEU A 73 4.94 -0.25 3.52
C LEU A 73 3.76 0.60 3.04
N GLY A 74 3.11 1.35 3.95
CA GLY A 74 2.02 2.26 3.59
C GLY A 74 2.45 3.35 2.62
N GLY A 75 3.62 3.96 2.84
CA GLY A 75 4.22 4.93 1.94
C GLY A 75 4.51 4.35 0.56
N LEU A 76 5.05 3.13 0.50
CA LEU A 76 5.30 2.42 -0.77
C LEU A 76 4.01 2.16 -1.54
N VAL A 77 2.93 1.74 -0.87
CA VAL A 77 1.62 1.53 -1.51
C VAL A 77 1.08 2.83 -2.10
N LEU A 78 1.12 3.94 -1.35
CA LEU A 78 0.67 5.24 -1.84
C LEU A 78 1.52 5.74 -3.02
N PHE A 79 2.83 5.52 -2.96
CA PHE A 79 3.75 5.86 -4.05
C PHE A 79 3.42 5.08 -5.33
N LEU A 80 3.26 3.76 -5.23
CA LEU A 80 2.90 2.90 -6.37
C LEU A 80 1.52 3.27 -6.93
N LEU A 81 0.54 3.57 -6.06
CA LEU A 81 -0.77 4.05 -6.48
C LEU A 81 -0.66 5.36 -7.27
N GLY A 82 0.15 6.30 -6.80
CA GLY A 82 0.43 7.56 -7.50
C GLY A 82 1.06 7.34 -8.88
N LEU A 83 2.01 6.40 -9.00
CA LEU A 83 2.60 6.03 -10.30
C LEU A 83 1.55 5.43 -11.26
N MET A 84 0.68 4.55 -10.77
CA MET A 84 -0.40 3.97 -11.59
C MET A 84 -1.37 5.03 -12.11
N LEU A 85 -1.75 5.99 -11.26
CA LEU A 85 -2.63 7.09 -11.66
C LEU A 85 -1.98 7.99 -12.73
N LYS A 86 -0.68 8.30 -12.59
CA LYS A 86 0.08 9.10 -13.56
C LYS A 86 0.23 8.39 -14.91
N ALA A 87 0.49 7.08 -14.90
CA ALA A 87 0.58 6.26 -16.11
C ALA A 87 -0.75 6.25 -16.89
N ARG A 88 -1.89 6.18 -16.18
CA ARG A 88 -3.22 6.24 -16.79
C ARG A 88 -3.49 7.57 -17.50
N LYS A 89 -3.13 8.69 -16.87
CA LYS A 89 -3.30 10.03 -17.46
C LYS A 89 -2.45 10.24 -18.70
N LYS A 90 -1.17 9.83 -18.68
CA LYS A 90 -0.26 9.96 -19.82
C LYS A 90 -0.74 9.17 -21.05
N ARG A 91 -1.44 8.04 -20.85
CA ARG A 91 -1.99 7.22 -21.94
C ARG A 91 -3.19 7.87 -22.64
N GLN A 92 -3.91 8.76 -21.97
CA GLN A 92 -5.00 9.55 -22.57
C GLN A 92 -4.49 10.75 -23.38
N GLU A 93 -3.31 11.31 -23.07
CA GLU A 93 -2.78 12.50 -23.75
C GLU A 93 -2.09 12.21 -25.10
N VAL A 94 -1.87 10.94 -25.47
CA VAL A 94 -1.39 10.60 -26.81
C VAL A 94 -2.57 10.59 -27.79
N SER A 95 -3.03 11.78 -28.18
CA SER A 95 -4.07 11.91 -29.21
C SER A 95 -3.51 11.48 -30.57
N VAL A 96 -3.96 10.33 -31.08
CA VAL A 96 -3.65 9.91 -32.44
C VAL A 96 -4.35 10.87 -33.40
N PRO A 97 -3.65 11.51 -34.35
CA PRO A 97 -4.28 12.43 -35.29
C PRO A 97 -5.34 11.72 -36.14
N LEU A 98 -6.41 12.45 -36.47
CA LEU A 98 -7.41 11.96 -37.41
C LEU A 98 -6.77 11.82 -38.80
N SER A 99 -7.11 10.76 -39.50
CA SER A 99 -6.86 10.63 -40.93
C SER A 99 -7.65 11.70 -41.71
N ARG A 100 -7.29 11.89 -42.97
CA ARG A 100 -7.98 12.82 -43.86
C ARG A 100 -9.48 12.51 -43.99
N GLN A 101 -9.83 11.23 -44.14
CA GLN A 101 -11.24 10.80 -44.24
C GLN A 101 -12.00 11.00 -42.93
N GLU A 102 -11.39 10.69 -41.79
CA GLU A 102 -12.00 10.93 -40.47
C GLU A 102 -12.20 12.43 -40.20
N SER A 103 -11.28 13.28 -40.69
CA SER A 103 -11.43 14.74 -40.60
C SER A 103 -12.58 15.28 -41.45
N ASN A 104 -12.77 14.74 -42.67
CA ASN A 104 -13.90 15.07 -43.53
C ASN A 104 -15.23 14.67 -42.86
N VAL A 105 -15.32 13.41 -42.39
CA VAL A 105 -16.51 12.91 -41.68
C VAL A 105 -16.79 13.75 -40.43
N ARG A 106 -15.76 14.10 -39.63
CA ARG A 106 -15.91 14.97 -38.46
C ARG A 106 -16.50 16.33 -38.85
N SER A 107 -16.03 16.95 -39.93
CA SER A 107 -16.49 18.27 -40.37
C SER A 107 -17.98 18.24 -40.73
N LEU A 108 -18.42 17.24 -41.50
CA LEU A 108 -19.83 17.06 -41.84
C LEU A 108 -20.71 16.75 -40.61
N ILE A 109 -20.16 16.08 -39.59
CA ILE A 109 -20.85 15.87 -38.31
C ILE A 109 -21.06 17.21 -37.59
N LEU A 110 -20.04 18.07 -37.57
CA LEU A 110 -20.09 19.39 -36.95
C LEU A 110 -21.04 20.35 -37.69
N GLU A 111 -21.27 20.12 -38.98
CA GLU A 111 -22.31 20.80 -39.78
C GLU A 111 -23.73 20.28 -39.50
N GLY A 112 -23.88 19.22 -38.70
CA GLY A 112 -25.17 18.67 -38.32
C GLY A 112 -25.71 17.57 -39.23
N LYS A 113 -24.94 17.11 -40.24
CA LYS A 113 -25.41 16.10 -41.20
C LYS A 113 -25.58 14.72 -40.59
N THR A 114 -26.65 14.02 -40.96
CA THR A 114 -26.93 12.64 -40.59
C THR A 114 -25.94 11.67 -41.27
N ASN A 115 -25.80 10.46 -40.72
CA ASN A 115 -24.90 9.46 -41.30
C ASN A 115 -25.26 9.08 -42.76
N LYS A 116 -26.53 9.22 -43.14
CA LYS A 116 -27.00 8.97 -44.52
C LYS A 116 -26.56 10.10 -45.46
N GLU A 117 -26.67 11.35 -45.04
CA GLU A 117 -26.23 12.51 -45.82
C GLU A 117 -24.70 12.48 -46.01
N ILE A 118 -23.96 12.17 -44.94
CA ILE A 118 -22.50 12.01 -44.99
C ILE A 118 -22.10 10.89 -45.97
N ALA A 119 -22.81 9.76 -45.93
CA ALA A 119 -22.56 8.64 -46.83
C ALA A 119 -22.76 9.03 -48.30
N ASN A 120 -23.83 9.78 -48.59
CA ASN A 120 -24.13 10.27 -49.93
C ASN A 120 -23.07 11.27 -50.43
N GLU A 121 -22.67 12.21 -49.58
CA GLU A 121 -21.73 13.27 -49.95
C GLU A 121 -20.29 12.76 -50.14
N LEU A 122 -19.88 11.76 -49.36
CA LEU A 122 -18.57 11.13 -49.49
C LEU A 122 -18.57 9.93 -50.45
N PHE A 123 -19.72 9.59 -51.05
CA PHE A 123 -19.89 8.44 -51.94
C PHE A 123 -19.42 7.10 -51.32
N ILE A 124 -19.77 6.87 -50.05
CA ILE A 124 -19.43 5.65 -49.30
C ILE A 124 -20.67 5.05 -48.63
N SER A 125 -20.56 3.82 -48.13
CA SER A 125 -21.67 3.19 -47.40
C SER A 125 -21.90 3.85 -46.04
N VAL A 126 -23.15 3.84 -45.55
CA VAL A 126 -23.48 4.26 -44.18
C VAL A 126 -22.71 3.44 -43.13
N ASN A 127 -22.39 2.18 -43.42
CA ASN A 127 -21.59 1.34 -42.53
C ASN A 127 -20.14 1.81 -42.43
N THR A 128 -19.58 2.28 -43.55
CA THR A 128 -18.26 2.91 -43.60
C THR A 128 -18.24 4.21 -42.78
N VAL A 129 -19.29 5.04 -42.89
CA VAL A 129 -19.44 6.24 -42.06
C VAL A 129 -19.48 5.89 -40.57
N LYS A 130 -20.27 4.88 -40.17
CA LYS A 130 -20.31 4.41 -38.77
C LYS A 130 -18.93 3.99 -38.28
N THR A 131 -18.16 3.30 -39.12
CA THR A 131 -16.80 2.87 -38.79
C THR A 131 -15.88 4.07 -38.58
N HIS A 132 -15.91 5.06 -39.48
CA HIS A 132 -15.16 6.31 -39.30
C HIS A 132 -15.56 7.04 -38.02
N ILE A 133 -16.86 7.12 -37.70
CA ILE A 133 -17.36 7.73 -36.47
C ILE A 133 -16.82 7.04 -35.22
N THR A 134 -16.85 5.70 -35.18
CA THR A 134 -16.29 4.92 -34.07
C THR A 134 -14.81 5.22 -33.87
N ASN A 135 -14.04 5.26 -34.96
CA ASN A 135 -12.61 5.58 -34.88
C ASN A 135 -12.36 7.02 -34.44
N ILE A 136 -13.15 7.99 -34.92
CA ILE A 136 -13.08 9.38 -34.47
C ILE A 136 -13.33 9.48 -32.96
N TYR A 137 -14.36 8.79 -32.47
CA TYR A 137 -14.72 8.79 -31.05
C TYR A 137 -13.61 8.23 -30.18
N GLN A 138 -13.01 7.13 -30.60
CA GLN A 138 -11.85 6.53 -29.92
C GLN A 138 -10.64 7.47 -29.93
N LYS A 139 -10.33 8.10 -31.07
CA LYS A 139 -9.15 8.98 -31.21
C LYS A 139 -9.28 10.31 -30.46
N LEU A 140 -10.49 10.83 -30.34
CA LEU A 140 -10.78 12.10 -29.66
C LEU A 140 -11.23 11.96 -28.20
N ASP A 141 -11.27 10.72 -27.70
CA ASP A 141 -11.81 10.34 -26.38
C ASP A 141 -13.17 11.00 -26.12
N VAL A 142 -14.11 10.80 -27.05
CA VAL A 142 -15.50 11.24 -26.92
C VAL A 142 -16.43 10.05 -27.02
N ARG A 143 -17.53 10.08 -26.27
CA ARG A 143 -18.46 8.95 -26.13
C ARG A 143 -19.75 9.12 -26.91
N SER A 144 -20.02 10.35 -27.40
CA SER A 144 -21.27 10.63 -28.12
C SER A 144 -21.12 11.70 -29.17
N ARG A 145 -22.05 11.69 -30.13
CA ARG A 145 -22.18 12.75 -31.14
C ARG A 145 -22.39 14.12 -30.49
N LYS A 146 -23.16 14.17 -29.41
CA LYS A 146 -23.43 15.39 -28.65
C LYS A 146 -22.16 15.95 -28.01
N GLU A 147 -21.33 15.08 -27.43
CA GLU A 147 -20.05 15.46 -26.85
C GLU A 147 -19.06 15.94 -27.92
N LEU A 148 -19.02 15.28 -29.08
CA LEU A 148 -18.21 15.74 -30.22
C LEU A 148 -18.61 17.15 -30.69
N LEU A 149 -19.92 17.47 -30.69
CA LEU A 149 -20.43 18.80 -31.02
C LEU A 149 -20.09 19.87 -29.98
N GLN A 150 -19.86 19.49 -28.72
CA GLN A 150 -19.48 20.42 -27.64
C GLN A 150 -17.99 20.74 -27.63
N LYS A 151 -17.12 19.84 -28.10
CA LYS A 151 -15.66 20.05 -28.26
C LYS A 151 -15.30 20.94 -29.48
N LYS A 152 -16.12 21.95 -29.80
CA LYS A 152 -15.94 22.82 -30.97
C LYS A 152 -14.76 23.77 -30.80
#